data_AF-A0A7V4CI64-F1
#
_entry.id   AF-A0A7V4CI64-F1
#
_cell.length_a   1.000
_cell.length_b   1.000
_cell.length_c   1.000
_cell.angle_alpha   90.00
_cell.angle_beta   90.00
_cell.angle_gamma   90.00
#
_symmetry.space_group_name_H-M   'P 1'
#
loop_
_entity.id
_entity.type
_entity.pdbx_description
1 polymer ?
#
loop_
_entity_poly.entity_id
_entity_poly.type
_entity_poly.pdbx_seq_one_letter_code
_entity_poly.pdbx_strand_id
1 'polypeptide(L)' 'LKLSPFIAEYGNKNAISDCGVGINLLYSAMKGAYYNVLINLVSLKDEEFKKEKKEKSISLLKEGEKLLKELEEKVFLRIS' A
#
# COMPACT_ATOMS: atom_id res chain seq x y z
N LEU A 1 -4.96 0.45 2.71
CA LEU A 1 -5.01 -1.01 2.49
C LEU A 1 -5.73 -1.76 3.61
N LYS A 2 -5.66 -1.32 4.87
CA LYS A 2 -6.24 -2.06 6.02
C LYS A 2 -7.76 -2.32 5.97
N LEU A 3 -8.54 -1.52 5.22
CA LEU A 3 -9.99 -1.72 5.05
C LEU A 3 -10.35 -2.59 3.84
N SER A 4 -9.40 -2.77 2.92
CA SER A 4 -9.60 -3.54 1.70
C SER A 4 -9.91 -5.03 1.92
N PRO A 5 -9.45 -5.71 2.99
CA PRO A 5 -9.80 -7.12 3.23
C PRO A 5 -11.30 -7.34 3.41
N PHE A 6 -11.98 -6.45 4.12
CA PHE A 6 -13.43 -6.54 4.34
C PHE A 6 -14.19 -6.41 3.01
N ILE A 7 -13.79 -5.46 2.16
CA ILE A 7 -14.40 -5.24 0.85
C ILE A 7 -14.14 -6.43 -0.08
N ALA A 8 -12.90 -6.95 -0.07
CA ALA A 8 -12.53 -8.12 -0.87
C ALA A 8 -13.23 -9.40 -0.42
N GLU A 9 -13.70 -9.50 0.82
CA GLU A 9 -14.35 -10.71 1.34
C GLU A 9 -15.88 -10.63 1.30
N TYR A 10 -16.46 -9.51 1.72
CA TYR A 10 -17.91 -9.33 1.86
C TYR A 10 -18.54 -8.40 0.83
N GLY A 11 -17.72 -7.68 0.04
CA GLY A 11 -18.20 -6.77 -0.99
C GLY A 11 -18.90 -7.49 -2.14
N ASN A 12 -19.63 -6.70 -2.93
CA ASN A 12 -20.37 -7.16 -4.10
C ASN A 12 -19.46 -7.96 -5.05
N LYS A 13 -19.78 -9.24 -5.27
CA LYS A 13 -18.99 -10.14 -6.14
C LYS A 13 -18.85 -9.57 -7.56
N ASN A 14 -19.85 -8.87 -8.08
CA ASN A 14 -19.82 -8.28 -9.42
C ASN A 14 -18.86 -7.09 -9.53
N ALA A 15 -18.42 -6.51 -8.40
CA ALA A 15 -17.49 -5.38 -8.35
C ALA A 15 -16.07 -5.80 -7.88
N ILE A 16 -15.78 -7.11 -7.88
CA ILE A 16 -14.50 -7.62 -7.37
C ILE A 16 -13.30 -7.14 -8.22
N SER A 17 -13.49 -6.94 -9.52
CA SER A 17 -12.49 -6.36 -10.42
C SER A 17 -12.15 -4.92 -10.02
N ASP A 18 -13.17 -4.12 -9.69
CA ASP A 18 -12.99 -2.74 -9.23
C ASP A 18 -12.24 -2.69 -7.90
N CYS A 19 -12.48 -3.67 -7.02
CA CYS A 19 -11.69 -3.84 -5.80
C CYS A 19 -10.21 -4.12 -6.13
N GLY A 20 -9.94 -5.01 -7.09
CA GLY A 20 -8.58 -5.30 -7.58
C GLY A 20 -7.86 -4.05 -8.13
N VAL A 21 -8.58 -3.22 -8.88
CA VAL A 21 -8.06 -1.93 -9.36
C VAL A 21 -7.79 -0.98 -8.19
N GLY A 22 -8.74 -0.87 -7.25
CA GLY A 22 -8.64 0.04 -6.10
C GLY A 22 -7.46 -0.26 -5.18
N ILE A 23 -7.19 -1.54 -4.87
CA ILE A 23 -6.04 -1.93 -4.02
C ILE A 23 -4.70 -1.61 -4.71
N ASN A 24 -4.63 -1.80 -6.03
CA ASN A 24 -3.44 -1.51 -6.83
C ASN A 24 -3.17 -0.01 -6.95
N LEU A 25 -4.22 0.79 -7.15
CA LEU A 25 -4.13 2.25 -7.12
C LEU A 25 -3.64 2.75 -5.76
N LEU A 26 -4.20 2.20 -4.67
CA LEU A 26 -3.80 2.58 -3.32
C LEU A 26 -2.34 2.24 -3.02
N TYR A 27 -1.86 1.07 -3.43
CA TYR A 27 -0.46 0.72 -3.26
C TYR A 27 0.47 1.59 -4.13
N SER A 28 0.05 1.92 -5.35
CA SER A 28 0.78 2.86 -6.21
C SER A 28 0.89 4.25 -5.57
N ALA A 29 -0.18 4.74 -4.95
CA ALA A 29 -0.16 5.99 -4.18
C ALA A 29 0.80 5.90 -2.99
N MET A 30 0.87 4.77 -2.29
CA MET A 30 1.83 4.55 -1.20
C MET A 30 3.28 4.62 -1.69
N LYS A 31 3.61 4.03 -2.85
CA LYS A 31 4.94 4.16 -3.47
C LYS A 31 5.26 5.61 -3.81
N GLY A 32 4.30 6.33 -4.40
CA GLY A 32 4.46 7.75 -4.72
C GLY A 32 4.75 8.58 -3.47
N ALA A 33 3.98 8.37 -2.40
CA ALA A 33 4.23 9.01 -1.11
C ALA A 33 5.62 8.68 -0.54
N TYR A 34 6.05 7.42 -0.64
CA TYR A 34 7.40 7.01 -0.23
C TYR A 34 8.49 7.76 -1.01
N TYR A 35 8.37 7.90 -2.33
CA TYR A 35 9.32 8.67 -3.14
C TYR A 35 9.35 10.14 -2.74
N ASN A 36 8.19 10.75 -2.48
CA ASN A 36 8.10 12.12 -2.00
C ASN A 36 8.77 12.30 -0.64
N VAL A 37 8.67 11.32 0.26
CA VAL A 37 9.43 11.33 1.52
C VAL A 37 10.92 11.26 1.22
N LEU A 38 11.38 10.30 0.41
CA LEU A 38 12.81 10.14 0.13
C LEU A 38 13.45 11.41 -0.43
N ILE A 39 12.82 12.06 -1.41
CA ILE A 39 13.38 13.27 -2.02
C ILE A 39 13.44 14.44 -1.02
N ASN A 40 12.43 14.57 -0.15
CA ASN A 40 12.44 15.59 0.91
C ASN A 40 13.49 15.30 1.98
N LEU A 41 13.81 14.02 2.27
CA LEU A 41 14.83 13.68 3.24
C LEU A 41 16.23 14.09 2.78
N VAL A 42 16.53 14.10 1.47
CA VAL A 42 17.87 14.44 0.94
C VAL A 42 18.33 15.83 1.39
N SER A 43 17.41 16.79 1.51
CA SER A 43 17.74 18.19 1.84
C SER A 43 17.85 18.49 3.35
N LEU A 44 17.47 17.55 4.21
CA LEU A 44 17.54 17.74 5.66
C LEU A 44 18.99 17.69 6.17
N LYS A 45 19.27 18.31 7.32
CA LYS A 45 20.59 18.22 7.99
C LYS A 45 20.59 17.30 9.20
N ASP A 46 19.41 17.05 9.78
CA ASP A 46 19.22 16.20 10.94
C ASP A 46 19.25 14.72 10.51
N GLU A 47 20.36 14.05 10.79
CA GLU A 47 20.59 12.65 10.41
C GLU A 47 19.77 11.65 11.22
N GLU A 48 19.47 11.95 12.49
CA GLU A 48 18.64 11.08 13.33
C GLU A 48 17.20 11.09 12.83
N PHE A 49 16.65 12.28 12.57
CA PHE A 49 15.32 12.43 11.99
C PHE A 49 15.23 11.80 10.59
N LYS A 50 16.24 11.99 9.73
CA LYS A 50 16.31 11.33 8.42
C LYS A 50 16.20 9.82 8.55
N LYS A 51 16.99 9.22 9.44
CA LYS A 51 17.02 7.78 9.67
C LYS A 51 15.65 7.29 10.14
N GLU A 52 15.08 7.93 11.16
CA GLU A 52 13.77 7.56 11.71
C GLU A 52 12.67 7.59 10.64
N LYS A 53 12.58 8.69 9.86
CA LYS A 53 11.55 8.81 8.82
C LYS A 53 11.76 7.85 7.65
N LYS A 54 13.00 7.58 7.27
CA LYS A 54 13.32 6.59 6.24
C LYS A 54 12.94 5.18 6.68
N GLU A 55 13.28 4.78 7.90
CA GLU A 55 12.93 3.47 8.43
C GLU A 55 11.42 3.29 8.56
N LYS A 56 10.73 4.32 9.06
CA LYS A 56 9.25 4.32 9.15
C LYS A 56 8.60 4.22 7.78
N SER A 57 9.06 4.97 6.78
CA SER A 57 8.47 4.94 5.43
C SER A 57 8.70 3.60 4.73
N ILE A 58 9.88 2.99 4.91
CA ILE A 58 10.17 1.62 4.45
C ILE A 58 9.25 0.61 5.13
N SER A 59 9.07 0.69 6.45
CA SER A 59 8.20 -0.20 7.21
C SER A 59 6.75 -0.14 6.72
N LEU A 60 6.21 1.07 6.53
CA LEU A 60 4.85 1.27 6.01
C LEU A 60 4.69 0.74 4.58
N LEU A 61 5.71 0.90 3.73
CA LEU A 61 5.66 0.37 2.36
C LEU A 61 5.65 -1.15 2.34
N LYS A 62 6.47 -1.81 3.19
CA LYS A 62 6.50 -3.27 3.34
C LYS A 62 5.19 -3.83 3.89
N GLU A 63 4.60 -3.16 4.89
CA GLU A 63 3.28 -3.53 5.41
C GLU A 63 2.22 -3.42 4.30
N GLY A 64 2.27 -2.35 3.52
CA GLY A 64 1.40 -2.17 2.35
C GLY A 64 1.57 -3.25 1.30
N GLU A 65 2.81 -3.63 0.98
CA GLU A 65 3.10 -4.69 0.00
C GLU A 65 2.54 -6.05 0.46
N LYS A 66 2.73 -6.39 1.74
CA LYS A 66 2.19 -7.62 2.31
C LYS A 66 0.66 -7.65 2.19
N LEU A 67 0.00 -6.56 2.60
CA LEU A 67 -1.45 -6.45 2.48
C LEU A 67 -1.93 -6.52 1.03
N LEU A 68 -1.21 -5.91 0.09
CA LEU A 68 -1.57 -5.98 -1.33
C LEU A 68 -1.58 -7.44 -1.81
N LYS A 69 -0.53 -8.21 -1.53
CA LYS A 69 -0.44 -9.62 -1.95
C LYS A 69 -1.59 -10.45 -1.41
N GLU A 70 -1.87 -10.34 -0.10
CA GLU A 70 -3.01 -11.04 0.52
C GLU A 70 -4.35 -10.66 -0.12
N LEU A 71 -4.52 -9.40 -0.53
CA LEU A 71 -5.74 -8.91 -1.16
C LEU A 71 -5.87 -9.34 -2.62
N GLU A 72 -4.77 -9.35 -3.37
CA GLU A 72 -4.73 -9.81 -4.75
C GLU A 72 -5.07 -11.31 -4.83
N GLU A 73 -4.56 -12.12 -3.90
CA GLU A 73 -4.94 -13.53 -3.79
C GLU A 73 -6.45 -13.69 -3.55
N LYS A 74 -7.04 -12.93 -2.61
CA LYS A 74 -8.49 -12.94 -2.36
C LYS A 74 -9.30 -12.51 -3.59
N VAL A 75 -8.87 -11.44 -4.26
CA VAL A 75 -9.53 -10.95 -5.48
C VAL A 75 -9.47 -12.01 -6.58
N PHE A 76 -8.32 -12.63 -6.81
CA PHE A 76 -8.13 -13.68 -7.81
C PHE A 76 -9.04 -14.89 -7.56
N LEU A 77 -9.10 -15.36 -6.31
CA LEU A 77 -9.96 -16.49 -5.91
C LEU A 77 -11.46 -16.21 -6.09
N ARG A 78 -11.88 -14.93 -6.08
CA ARG A 78 -13.29 -14.55 -6.23
C ARG A 78 -13.69 -14.20 -7.67
N ILE A 79 -12.71 -13.86 -8.52
CA ILE A 79 -12.89 -13.64 -9.97
C ILE A 79 -12.98 -14.98 -10.71
N SER A 80 -12.19 -15.96 -10.28
CA SER A 80 -12.14 -17.32 -10.84
C SER A 80 -13.36 -18.15 -10.43
#